data_AF-A0A956E0K1-F1
#
_entry.id   AF-A0A956E0K1-F1
#
_cell.length_a   1.000
_cell.length_b   1.000
_cell.length_c   1.000
_cell.angle_alpha   90.00
_cell.angle_beta   90.00
_cell.angle_gamma   90.00
#
_symmetry.space_group_name_H-M   'P 1'
#
loop_
_entity.id
_entity.type
_entity.pdbx_description
1 polymer ?
#
loop_
_entity_poly.entity_id
_entity_poly.type
_entity_poly.pdbx_seq_one_letter_code
_entity_poly.pdbx_strand_id
1 'polypeptide(L)'
;MSTLTRKDISHIFEKLRTGVVPERGIDTFAVGIEKQRGEIHRQFDLLRDGEGCIKFLRGGYGCGKTFMSRLAVLDAQQQNFATSFVVVSDNDLKFHRFDEVYAKVMAELGTASCPRGALGDILDRWVGRIEDALIDADVDEHAPDFDDQVRKRLNDDLATHMQSEAPADFVRVIQTIFDLKQKGEVGEAGALISWLCGSSNVSASAKKSAGIKGEITS
;
A
#
# COMPACT_ATOMS: atom_id res chain seq x y z
N MET A 1 -0.77 -13.96 22.63
CA MET A 1 0.03 -12.84 23.15
C MET A 1 1.35 -12.84 22.43
N SER A 2 1.65 -11.79 21.64
CA SER A 2 2.93 -11.67 20.95
C SER A 2 4.05 -11.52 21.98
N THR A 3 5.07 -12.38 21.91
CA THR A 3 6.24 -12.31 22.80
C THR A 3 7.09 -11.11 22.38
N LEU A 4 6.91 -9.96 23.05
CA LEU A 4 7.70 -8.76 22.78
C LEU A 4 9.19 -9.04 23.01
N THR A 5 10.04 -8.61 22.06
CA THR A 5 11.49 -8.66 22.27
C THR A 5 11.90 -7.56 23.24
N ARG A 6 13.07 -7.72 23.88
CA ARG A 6 13.64 -6.65 24.74
C ARG A 6 13.81 -5.32 23.98
N LYS A 7 14.09 -5.39 22.67
CA LYS A 7 14.22 -4.23 21.79
C LYS A 7 12.88 -3.51 21.60
N ASP A 8 11.80 -4.26 21.41
CA ASP A 8 10.45 -3.69 21.28
C ASP A 8 10.02 -2.99 22.58
N ILE A 9 10.30 -3.62 23.72
CA ILE A 9 10.02 -3.04 25.04
C ILE A 9 10.76 -1.69 25.20
N SER A 10 12.06 -1.65 24.93
CA SER A 10 12.83 -0.39 24.99
C SER A 10 12.30 0.67 24.04
N HIS A 11 11.91 0.28 22.81
CA HIS A 11 11.31 1.21 21.85
C HIS A 11 10.01 1.83 22.37
N ILE A 12 9.11 1.01 22.93
CA ILE A 12 7.86 1.47 23.52
C ILE A 12 8.13 2.48 24.64
N PHE A 13 9.02 2.15 25.58
CA PHE A 13 9.33 3.05 26.69
C PHE A 13 9.90 4.40 26.24
N GLU A 14 10.84 4.44 25.28
CA GLU A 14 11.40 5.71 24.79
C GLU A 14 10.37 6.56 24.04
N LYS A 15 9.48 5.94 23.27
CA LYS A 15 8.38 6.65 22.59
C LYS A 15 7.38 7.22 23.58
N LEU A 16 6.96 6.44 24.58
CA LEU A 16 6.07 6.91 25.64
C LEU A 16 6.70 8.05 26.45
N ARG A 17 8.00 7.99 26.74
CA ARG A 17 8.75 9.07 27.43
C ARG A 17 8.72 10.41 26.68
N THR A 18 8.64 10.36 25.35
CA THR A 18 8.57 11.55 24.48
C THR A 18 7.13 11.99 24.17
N GLY A 19 6.12 11.30 24.72
CA GLY A 19 4.70 11.58 24.46
C GLY A 19 4.23 11.16 23.07
N VAL A 20 5.01 10.33 22.37
CA VAL A 20 4.71 9.86 21.01
C VAL A 20 4.14 8.45 21.07
N VAL A 21 3.14 8.17 20.25
CA VAL A 21 2.59 6.82 20.09
C VAL A 21 3.61 5.97 19.32
N PRO A 22 4.07 4.83 19.87
CA PRO A 22 4.95 3.89 19.16
C PRO A 22 4.31 3.39 17.86
N GLU A 23 5.12 2.89 16.92
CA GLU A 23 4.60 2.30 15.68
C GLU A 23 4.42 0.78 15.79
N ARG A 24 5.03 0.16 16.79
CA ARG A 24 4.98 -1.28 17.05
C ARG A 24 4.70 -1.53 18.54
N GLY A 25 4.03 -2.65 18.83
CA GLY A 25 3.69 -3.05 20.21
C GLY A 25 2.63 -2.17 20.89
N ILE A 26 1.88 -1.39 20.10
CA ILE A 26 0.78 -0.52 20.58
C ILE A 26 -0.31 -1.34 21.26
N ASP A 27 -0.58 -2.52 20.73
CA ASP A 27 -1.56 -3.50 21.21
C ASP A 27 -1.26 -3.99 22.64
N THR A 28 -0.01 -3.90 23.09
CA THR A 28 0.42 -4.39 24.42
C THR A 28 -0.20 -3.60 25.57
N PHE A 29 -0.56 -2.33 25.33
CA PHE A 29 -1.11 -1.43 26.34
C PHE A 29 -2.42 -0.76 25.87
N ALA A 30 -3.07 -1.37 24.89
CA ALA A 30 -4.37 -0.96 24.35
C ALA A 30 -5.53 -1.43 25.26
N VAL A 31 -5.67 -0.80 26.43
CA VAL A 31 -6.69 -1.15 27.45
C VAL A 31 -7.83 -0.12 27.52
N GLY A 32 -9.04 -0.57 27.85
CA GLY A 32 -10.18 0.32 28.12
C GLY A 32 -10.80 0.96 26.88
N ILE A 33 -10.53 0.38 25.71
CA ILE A 33 -10.98 0.89 24.41
C ILE A 33 -11.70 -0.19 23.58
N GLU A 34 -12.18 -1.24 24.24
CA GLU A 34 -12.77 -2.42 23.61
C GLU A 34 -13.96 -2.05 22.74
N LYS A 35 -14.79 -1.10 23.19
CA LYS A 35 -15.95 -0.62 22.42
C LYS A 35 -15.53 0.07 21.12
N GLN A 36 -14.53 0.95 21.16
CA GLN A 36 -14.06 1.69 20.00
C GLN A 36 -13.32 0.77 19.03
N ARG A 37 -12.46 -0.12 19.55
CA ARG A 37 -11.75 -1.12 18.76
C ARG A 37 -12.71 -2.11 18.10
N GLY A 38 -13.77 -2.51 18.80
CA GLY A 38 -14.83 -3.36 18.25
C GLY A 38 -15.57 -2.72 17.08
N GLU A 39 -15.87 -1.41 17.14
CA GLU A 39 -16.47 -0.71 15.99
C GLU A 39 -15.52 -0.64 14.79
N ILE A 40 -14.21 -0.48 15.03
CA ILE A 40 -13.18 -0.51 13.97
C ILE A 40 -13.14 -1.89 13.32
N HIS A 41 -13.15 -2.97 14.11
CA HIS A 41 -13.19 -4.34 13.58
C HIS A 41 -14.46 -4.59 12.77
N ARG A 42 -15.61 -4.11 13.24
CA ARG A 42 -16.86 -4.15 12.46
C ARG A 42 -16.72 -3.42 11.12
N GLN A 43 -15.95 -2.31 11.05
CA GLN A 43 -15.70 -1.65 9.77
C GLN A 43 -14.81 -2.49 8.84
N PHE A 44 -13.86 -3.25 9.38
CA PHE A 44 -13.05 -4.17 8.58
C PHE A 44 -13.89 -5.29 7.98
N ASP A 45 -14.87 -5.81 8.72
CA ASP A 45 -15.78 -6.83 8.20
C ASP A 45 -16.61 -6.28 7.03
N LEU A 46 -17.18 -5.07 7.17
CA LEU A 46 -17.88 -4.40 6.06
C LEU A 46 -16.97 -4.16 4.85
N LEU A 47 -15.70 -3.81 5.09
CA LEU A 47 -14.73 -3.61 4.00
C LEU A 47 -14.46 -4.90 3.22
N ARG A 48 -14.47 -6.07 3.88
CA ARG A 48 -14.33 -7.37 3.21
C ARG A 48 -15.52 -7.68 2.29
N ASP A 49 -16.70 -7.22 2.68
CA ASP A 49 -17.92 -7.39 1.90
C ASP A 49 -18.04 -6.37 0.73
N GLY A 50 -17.01 -5.53 0.54
CA GLY A 50 -16.94 -4.56 -0.55
C GLY A 50 -17.54 -3.19 -0.21
N GLU A 51 -17.88 -2.92 1.05
CA GLU A 51 -18.40 -1.63 1.47
C GLU A 51 -17.29 -0.62 1.83
N GLY A 52 -17.44 0.62 1.36
CA GLY A 52 -16.58 1.75 1.74
C GLY A 52 -17.26 2.65 2.77
N CYS A 53 -16.54 3.06 3.81
CA CYS A 53 -17.07 4.00 4.82
C CYS A 53 -16.04 5.03 5.26
N ILE A 54 -16.52 6.12 5.86
CA ILE A 54 -15.70 7.16 6.48
C ILE A 54 -16.15 7.31 7.95
N LYS A 55 -15.18 7.33 8.86
CA LYS A 55 -15.41 7.52 10.31
C LYS A 55 -14.56 8.66 10.84
N PHE A 56 -15.17 9.47 11.70
CA PHE A 56 -14.52 10.59 12.36
C PHE A 56 -14.33 10.29 13.85
N LEU A 57 -13.07 10.29 14.30
CA LEU A 57 -12.73 10.18 15.73
C LEU A 57 -12.61 11.59 16.32
N ARG A 58 -13.61 11.98 17.14
CA ARG A 58 -13.66 13.29 17.79
C ARG A 58 -13.41 13.17 19.30
N GLY A 59 -12.65 14.11 19.85
CA GLY A 59 -12.38 14.20 21.29
C GLY A 59 -11.33 15.27 21.61
N GLY A 60 -11.16 15.60 22.90
CA GLY A 60 -10.21 16.61 23.37
C GLY A 60 -8.74 16.26 23.10
N TYR A 61 -7.84 17.23 23.31
CA TYR A 61 -6.40 16.96 23.21
C TYR A 61 -5.99 15.88 24.23
N GLY A 62 -5.09 14.98 23.84
CA GLY A 62 -4.61 13.90 24.72
C GLY A 62 -5.57 12.73 24.95
N CYS A 63 -6.79 12.72 24.39
CA CYS A 63 -7.76 11.63 24.62
C CYS A 63 -7.50 10.34 23.80
N GLY A 64 -6.29 10.17 23.25
CA GLY A 64 -5.91 8.95 22.52
C GLY A 64 -6.39 8.82 21.07
N LYS A 65 -6.79 9.91 20.39
CA LYS A 65 -7.19 9.85 18.96
C LYS A 65 -6.10 9.28 18.06
N THR A 66 -4.90 9.85 18.12
CA THR A 66 -3.74 9.39 17.34
C THR A 66 -3.37 7.95 17.70
N PHE A 67 -3.51 7.59 18.98
CA PHE A 67 -3.31 6.22 19.44
C PHE A 67 -4.29 5.27 18.77
N MET A 68 -5.59 5.60 18.81
CA MET A 68 -6.65 4.81 18.17
C MET A 68 -6.42 4.65 16.67
N SER A 69 -6.08 5.72 15.97
CA SER A 69 -5.82 5.68 14.53
C SER A 69 -4.61 4.80 14.18
N ARG A 70 -3.53 4.84 14.97
CA ARG A 70 -2.37 3.96 14.75
C ARG A 70 -2.68 2.50 15.10
N LEU A 71 -3.46 2.26 16.15
CA LEU A 71 -3.92 0.91 16.50
C LEU A 71 -4.80 0.32 15.39
N ALA A 72 -5.67 1.13 14.78
CA ALA A 72 -6.49 0.70 13.65
C ALA A 72 -5.63 0.24 12.47
N VAL A 73 -4.55 0.98 12.15
CA VAL A 73 -3.59 0.58 11.10
C VAL A 73 -2.93 -0.76 11.43
N LEU A 74 -2.47 -0.94 12.67
CA LEU A 74 -1.85 -2.19 13.11
C LEU A 74 -2.82 -3.37 12.99
N ASP A 75 -4.06 -3.21 13.47
CA ASP A 75 -5.09 -4.25 13.41
C ASP A 75 -5.48 -4.58 11.96
N ALA A 76 -5.56 -3.57 11.10
CA ALA A 76 -5.86 -3.75 9.69
C ALA A 76 -4.74 -4.54 8.98
N GLN A 77 -3.48 -4.21 9.24
CA GLN A 77 -2.33 -4.92 8.66
C GLN A 77 -2.27 -6.38 9.14
N GLN A 78 -2.57 -6.66 10.41
CA GLN A 78 -2.68 -8.04 10.92
C GLN A 78 -3.78 -8.85 10.22
N GLN A 79 -4.75 -8.16 9.63
CA GLN A 79 -5.84 -8.73 8.85
C GLN A 79 -5.60 -8.69 7.34
N ASN A 80 -4.34 -8.45 6.91
CA ASN A 80 -3.88 -8.38 5.52
C ASN A 80 -4.45 -7.21 4.69
N PHE A 81 -4.93 -6.15 5.33
CA PHE A 81 -5.27 -4.92 4.61
C PHE A 81 -4.03 -4.09 4.29
N ALA A 82 -4.08 -3.39 3.15
CA ALA A 82 -3.18 -2.29 2.86
C ALA A 82 -3.69 -1.02 3.55
N THR A 83 -2.78 -0.22 4.10
CA THR A 83 -3.11 0.94 4.94
C THR A 83 -2.21 2.11 4.62
N SER A 84 -2.67 3.34 4.84
CA SER A 84 -1.84 4.53 4.78
C SER A 84 -2.14 5.43 5.98
N PHE A 85 -1.11 5.94 6.65
CA PHE A 85 -1.27 6.87 7.78
C PHE A 85 -0.70 8.23 7.40
N VAL A 86 -1.59 9.20 7.18
CA VAL A 86 -1.23 10.53 6.68
C VAL A 86 -1.62 11.60 7.69
N VAL A 87 -0.66 12.47 8.00
CA VAL A 87 -0.89 13.64 8.87
C VAL A 87 -1.13 14.86 7.98
N VAL A 88 -2.34 15.40 8.04
CA VAL A 88 -2.69 16.65 7.37
C VAL A 88 -2.29 17.83 8.26
N SER A 89 -1.53 18.77 7.71
CA SER A 89 -1.17 20.02 8.39
C SER A 89 -0.79 21.09 7.36
N ASP A 90 -0.99 22.36 7.69
CA ASP A 90 -0.69 23.47 6.77
C ASP A 90 0.78 23.56 6.35
N ASN A 91 1.69 22.98 7.15
CA ASN A 91 3.13 23.00 6.94
C ASN A 91 3.68 21.77 6.18
N ASP A 92 2.92 20.68 6.06
CA ASP A 92 3.35 19.43 5.39
C ASP A 92 2.41 19.09 4.24
N LEU A 93 1.19 18.66 4.56
CA LEU A 93 0.20 18.22 3.57
C LEU A 93 -1.06 19.06 3.64
N LYS A 94 -1.30 19.84 2.58
CA LYS A 94 -2.50 20.64 2.41
C LYS A 94 -3.59 19.81 1.75
N PHE A 95 -4.69 19.58 2.46
CA PHE A 95 -5.76 18.68 1.99
C PHE A 95 -6.45 19.10 0.69
N HIS A 96 -6.33 20.37 0.27
CA HIS A 96 -6.89 20.86 -1.00
C HIS A 96 -6.01 20.58 -2.22
N ARG A 97 -4.79 20.05 -2.04
CA ARG A 97 -3.87 19.66 -3.12
C ARG A 97 -3.92 18.15 -3.29
N PHE A 98 -4.88 17.68 -4.09
CA PHE A 98 -5.19 16.24 -4.18
C PHE A 98 -4.05 15.41 -4.78
N ASP A 99 -3.24 16.00 -5.64
CA ASP A 99 -1.97 15.45 -6.14
C ASP A 99 -0.97 15.17 -5.01
N GLU A 100 -0.76 16.13 -4.11
CA GLU A 100 0.09 15.95 -2.92
C GLU A 100 -0.50 14.90 -1.96
N VAL A 101 -1.83 14.90 -1.79
CA VAL A 101 -2.52 13.91 -0.94
C VAL A 101 -2.33 12.51 -1.50
N TYR A 102 -2.54 12.32 -2.81
CA TYR A 102 -2.32 11.05 -3.49
C TYR A 102 -0.88 10.57 -3.31
N ALA A 103 0.10 11.43 -3.62
CA ALA A 103 1.51 11.08 -3.50
C ALA A 103 1.91 10.71 -2.07
N LYS A 104 1.37 11.43 -1.08
CA LYS A 104 1.61 11.12 0.34
C LYS A 104 0.95 9.79 0.73
N VAL A 105 -0.29 9.54 0.31
CA VAL A 105 -0.98 8.27 0.58
C VAL A 105 -0.20 7.09 0.01
N MET A 106 0.28 7.20 -1.23
CA MET A 106 1.05 6.16 -1.91
C MET A 106 2.44 5.97 -1.29
N ALA A 107 3.10 7.05 -0.85
CA ALA A 107 4.37 6.96 -0.14
C ALA A 107 4.24 6.28 1.24
N GLU A 108 3.14 6.56 1.94
CA GLU A 108 2.80 5.94 3.24
C GLU A 108 2.05 4.61 3.12
N LEU A 109 1.81 4.12 1.89
CA LEU A 109 1.14 2.85 1.66
C LEU A 109 1.96 1.73 2.28
N GLY A 110 1.34 0.98 3.18
CA GLY A 110 1.98 -0.09 3.93
C GLY A 110 1.12 -1.35 4.00
N THR A 111 1.79 -2.49 4.08
CA THR A 111 1.23 -3.83 4.30
C THR A 111 1.91 -4.46 5.52
N ALA A 112 1.44 -5.64 5.94
CA ALA A 112 2.06 -6.39 7.05
C ALA A 112 3.56 -6.69 6.84
N SER A 113 3.99 -6.79 5.58
CA SER A 113 5.35 -7.14 5.18
C SER A 113 6.21 -5.95 4.78
N CYS A 114 5.59 -4.90 4.23
CA CYS A 114 6.25 -3.70 3.77
C CYS A 114 5.61 -2.49 4.45
N PRO A 115 6.17 -1.96 5.55
CA PRO A 115 5.49 -0.95 6.36
C PRO A 115 5.21 0.39 5.65
N ARG A 116 5.97 0.74 4.61
CA ARG A 116 5.86 2.00 3.83
C ARG A 116 6.33 1.77 2.40
N GLY A 117 5.80 2.51 1.43
CA GLY A 117 6.15 2.39 0.01
C GLY A 117 5.82 1.02 -0.60
N ALA A 118 4.74 0.38 -0.14
CA ALA A 118 4.44 -1.02 -0.43
C ALA A 118 3.97 -1.30 -1.86
N LEU A 119 3.75 -0.30 -2.72
CA LEU A 119 3.22 -0.52 -4.07
C LEU A 119 4.08 -1.51 -4.88
N GLY A 120 5.41 -1.37 -4.84
CA GLY A 120 6.32 -2.29 -5.53
C GLY A 120 6.19 -3.74 -5.01
N ASP A 121 6.18 -3.92 -3.69
CA ASP A 121 6.01 -5.23 -3.02
C ASP A 121 4.64 -5.85 -3.35
N ILE A 122 3.58 -5.04 -3.43
CA ILE A 122 2.24 -5.49 -3.83
C ILE A 122 2.23 -5.98 -5.27
N LEU A 123 2.84 -5.24 -6.20
CA LEU A 123 2.92 -5.62 -7.60
C LEU A 123 3.72 -6.93 -7.78
N ASP A 124 4.87 -7.04 -7.10
CA ASP A 124 5.72 -8.24 -7.19
C ASP A 124 5.01 -9.50 -6.68
N ARG A 125 4.28 -9.40 -5.57
CA ARG A 125 3.50 -10.53 -5.06
C ARG A 125 2.33 -10.90 -5.95
N TRP A 126 1.74 -9.92 -6.61
CA TRP A 126 0.64 -10.20 -7.52
C TRP A 126 1.15 -10.92 -8.78
N VAL A 127 2.29 -10.48 -9.34
CA VAL A 127 2.98 -11.20 -10.42
C VAL A 127 3.35 -12.61 -9.97
N GLY A 128 4.00 -12.76 -8.80
CA GLY A 128 4.35 -14.09 -8.26
C GLY A 128 3.14 -15.01 -8.10
N ARG A 129 1.99 -14.50 -7.62
CA ARG A 129 0.75 -15.29 -7.54
C ARG A 129 0.21 -15.70 -8.91
N ILE A 130 0.43 -14.90 -9.95
CA ILE A 130 0.06 -15.25 -11.33
C ILE A 130 0.99 -16.35 -11.84
N GLU A 131 2.30 -16.22 -11.62
CA GLU A 131 3.31 -17.21 -11.99
C GLU A 131 3.01 -18.56 -11.32
N ASP A 132 2.81 -18.57 -9.99
CA ASP A 132 2.44 -19.75 -9.21
C ASP A 132 1.16 -20.41 -9.77
N ALA A 133 0.14 -19.61 -10.10
CA ALA A 133 -1.12 -20.13 -10.63
C ALA A 133 -0.99 -20.73 -12.04
N LEU A 134 -0.06 -20.25 -12.87
CA LEU A 134 0.24 -20.83 -14.18
C LEU A 134 1.00 -22.15 -14.03
N ILE A 135 1.98 -22.21 -13.12
CA ILE A 135 2.74 -23.42 -12.81
C ILE A 135 1.81 -24.51 -12.27
N ASP A 136 0.91 -24.16 -11.34
CA ASP A 136 -0.11 -25.07 -10.80
C ASP A 136 -1.09 -25.58 -11.88
N ALA A 137 -1.22 -24.84 -13.00
CA ALA A 137 -2.01 -25.22 -14.17
C ALA A 137 -1.22 -26.03 -15.20
N ASP A 138 -0.04 -26.56 -14.83
CA ASP A 138 0.85 -27.38 -15.66
C ASP A 138 1.48 -26.62 -16.85
N VAL A 139 1.61 -25.30 -16.72
CA VAL A 139 2.40 -24.48 -17.66
C VAL A 139 3.88 -24.58 -17.30
N ASP A 140 4.71 -24.91 -18.28
CA ASP A 140 6.16 -25.00 -18.10
C ASP A 140 6.77 -23.61 -17.86
N GLU A 141 7.35 -23.41 -16.68
CA GLU A 141 8.05 -22.17 -16.27
C GLU A 141 9.29 -21.85 -17.13
N HIS A 142 9.82 -22.84 -17.85
CA HIS A 142 10.95 -22.68 -18.74
C HIS A 142 10.52 -22.48 -20.21
N ALA A 143 9.22 -22.46 -20.48
CA ALA A 143 8.71 -22.20 -21.82
C ALA A 143 9.07 -20.76 -22.27
N PRO A 144 9.52 -20.57 -23.52
CA PRO A 144 9.87 -19.24 -24.02
C PRO A 144 8.73 -18.21 -24.00
N ASP A 145 7.47 -18.67 -23.93
CA ASP A 145 6.26 -17.86 -23.89
C ASP A 145 5.65 -17.72 -22.49
N PHE A 146 6.32 -18.21 -21.44
CA PHE A 146 5.82 -18.12 -20.05
C PHE A 146 5.55 -16.67 -19.63
N ASP A 147 6.52 -15.76 -19.87
CA ASP A 147 6.36 -14.34 -19.56
C ASP A 147 5.19 -13.69 -20.33
N ASP A 148 4.97 -14.11 -21.58
CA ASP A 148 3.83 -13.63 -22.38
C ASP A 148 2.49 -14.12 -21.79
N GLN A 149 2.46 -15.34 -21.24
CA GLN A 149 1.28 -15.88 -20.54
C GLN A 149 1.02 -15.13 -19.23
N VAL A 150 2.06 -14.84 -18.44
CA VAL A 150 1.98 -14.01 -17.23
C VAL A 150 1.43 -12.62 -17.57
N ARG A 151 2.00 -11.98 -18.60
CA ARG A 151 1.57 -10.66 -19.08
C ARG A 151 0.11 -10.65 -19.53
N LYS A 152 -0.34 -11.69 -20.24
CA LYS A 152 -1.73 -11.84 -20.66
C LYS A 152 -2.65 -11.96 -19.44
N ARG A 153 -2.31 -12.82 -18.49
CA ARG A 153 -3.10 -13.03 -17.27
C ARG A 153 -3.19 -11.77 -16.42
N LEU A 154 -2.09 -11.02 -16.32
CA LEU A 154 -2.01 -9.71 -15.65
C LEU A 154 -2.99 -8.71 -16.28
N ASN A 155 -3.05 -8.66 -17.61
CA ASN A 155 -3.98 -7.80 -18.33
C ASN A 155 -5.45 -8.21 -18.11
N ASP A 156 -5.73 -9.51 -18.14
CA ASP A 156 -7.07 -10.05 -17.93
C ASP A 156 -7.58 -9.77 -16.50
N ASP A 157 -6.70 -9.90 -15.49
CA ASP A 157 -7.00 -9.54 -14.10
C ASP A 157 -7.32 -8.04 -13.95
N LEU A 158 -6.52 -7.15 -14.57
CA LEU A 158 -6.78 -5.70 -14.57
C LEU A 158 -8.12 -5.37 -15.22
N ALA A 159 -8.41 -5.98 -16.37
CA ALA A 159 -9.66 -5.78 -17.07
C ALA A 159 -10.86 -6.23 -16.22
N THR A 160 -10.72 -7.36 -15.52
CA THR A 160 -11.76 -7.92 -14.64
C THR A 160 -12.03 -7.04 -13.44
N HIS A 161 -10.97 -6.60 -12.75
CA HIS A 161 -11.10 -5.84 -11.50
C HIS A 161 -11.47 -4.38 -11.70
N MET A 162 -11.06 -3.76 -12.81
CA MET A 162 -11.29 -2.34 -13.06
C MET A 162 -12.56 -2.03 -13.84
N GLN A 163 -13.43 -3.02 -14.08
CA GLN A 163 -14.76 -2.89 -14.70
C GLN A 163 -14.82 -1.90 -15.89
N SER A 164 -13.80 -1.90 -16.75
CA SER A 164 -13.65 -1.02 -17.94
C SER A 164 -13.36 0.47 -17.70
N GLU A 165 -13.03 0.90 -16.47
CA GLU A 165 -12.67 2.30 -16.15
C GLU A 165 -11.15 2.53 -16.02
N ALA A 166 -10.33 1.49 -16.19
CA ALA A 166 -8.89 1.61 -16.10
C ALA A 166 -8.34 2.57 -17.17
N PRO A 167 -7.61 3.63 -16.80
CA PRO A 167 -6.85 4.40 -17.78
C PRO A 167 -5.88 3.46 -18.51
N ALA A 168 -5.90 3.46 -19.84
CA ALA A 168 -5.02 2.61 -20.65
C ALA A 168 -3.52 2.82 -20.30
N ASP A 169 -3.17 4.03 -19.85
CA ASP A 169 -1.83 4.37 -19.37
C ASP A 169 -1.43 3.59 -18.12
N PHE A 170 -2.37 3.33 -17.20
CA PHE A 170 -2.11 2.59 -15.97
C PHE A 170 -1.75 1.12 -16.28
N VAL A 171 -2.57 0.46 -17.11
CA VAL A 171 -2.33 -0.91 -17.56
C VAL A 171 -0.99 -1.03 -18.27
N ARG A 172 -0.71 -0.09 -19.18
CA ARG A 172 0.54 -0.05 -19.93
C ARG A 172 1.76 0.12 -19.02
N VAL A 173 1.69 0.99 -18.01
CA VAL A 173 2.79 1.18 -17.06
C VAL A 173 3.06 -0.07 -16.25
N ILE A 174 2.01 -0.76 -15.76
CA ILE A 174 2.17 -2.03 -15.03
C ILE A 174 2.84 -3.09 -15.92
N GLN A 175 2.39 -3.25 -17.17
CA GLN A 175 3.02 -4.18 -18.11
C GLN A 175 4.48 -3.83 -18.38
N THR A 176 4.78 -2.53 -18.55
CA THR A 176 6.16 -2.08 -18.76
C THR A 176 7.04 -2.33 -17.54
N ILE A 177 6.51 -2.15 -16.32
CA ILE A 177 7.22 -2.49 -15.08
C ILE A 177 7.59 -3.97 -15.07
N PHE A 178 6.64 -4.85 -15.44
CA PHE A 178 6.91 -6.29 -15.57
C PHE A 178 8.02 -6.58 -16.60
N ASP A 179 7.88 -6.07 -17.82
CA ASP A 179 8.87 -6.27 -18.89
C ASP A 179 10.28 -5.80 -18.50
N LEU A 180 10.38 -4.66 -17.80
CA LEU A 180 11.65 -4.12 -17.32
C LEU A 180 12.25 -4.99 -16.22
N LYS A 181 11.43 -5.54 -15.32
CA LYS A 181 11.90 -6.46 -14.28
C LYS A 181 12.45 -7.76 -14.87
N GLN A 182 11.79 -8.34 -15.88
CA GLN A 182 12.29 -9.54 -16.56
C GLN A 182 13.62 -9.29 -17.29
N LYS A 183 13.84 -8.07 -17.80
CA LYS A 183 15.11 -7.65 -18.41
C LYS A 183 16.21 -7.29 -17.40
N GLY A 184 15.91 -7.29 -16.09
CA GLY A 184 16.83 -6.87 -15.04
C GLY A 184 17.01 -5.34 -14.93
N GLU A 185 16.18 -4.55 -15.60
CA GLU A 185 16.20 -3.08 -15.60
C GLU A 185 15.47 -2.50 -14.38
N VAL A 186 15.86 -2.93 -13.17
CA VAL A 186 15.19 -2.59 -11.90
C VAL A 186 15.10 -1.08 -11.65
N GLY A 187 16.09 -0.31 -12.11
CA GLY A 187 16.11 1.15 -11.96
C GLY A 187 14.97 1.85 -12.72
N GLU A 188 14.71 1.45 -13.97
CA GLU A 188 13.61 2.01 -14.76
C GLU A 188 12.24 1.54 -14.23
N ALA A 189 12.15 0.27 -13.82
CA ALA A 189 10.94 -0.26 -13.17
C ALA A 189 10.61 0.52 -11.89
N GLY A 190 11.61 0.81 -11.04
CA GLY A 190 11.45 1.62 -9.84
C GLY A 190 11.04 3.07 -10.13
N ALA A 191 11.54 3.65 -11.23
CA ALA A 191 11.13 4.98 -11.67
C ALA A 191 9.66 5.01 -12.11
N LEU A 192 9.18 3.96 -12.80
CA LEU A 192 7.76 3.82 -13.17
C LEU A 192 6.86 3.57 -11.97
N ILE A 193 7.29 2.78 -10.98
CA ILE A 193 6.58 2.64 -9.70
C ILE A 193 6.48 4.00 -9.00
N SER A 194 7.56 4.78 -9.00
CA SER A 194 7.55 6.13 -8.42
C SER A 194 6.60 7.07 -9.17
N TRP A 195 6.48 6.94 -10.49
CA TRP A 195 5.49 7.64 -11.29
C TRP A 195 4.06 7.25 -10.89
N LEU A 196 3.77 5.95 -10.75
CA LEU A 196 2.48 5.46 -10.26
C LEU A 196 2.15 6.01 -8.86
N CYS A 197 3.16 6.22 -8.01
CA CYS A 197 3.00 6.85 -6.70
C CYS A 197 2.85 8.39 -6.77
N GLY A 198 2.73 9.01 -7.95
CA GLY A 198 2.52 10.45 -8.10
C GLY A 198 3.79 11.30 -8.00
N SER A 199 4.98 10.71 -8.14
CA SER A 199 6.21 11.50 -8.19
C SER A 199 6.34 12.22 -9.53
N SER A 200 6.61 13.52 -9.48
CA SER A 200 6.96 14.32 -10.68
C SER A 200 8.42 14.12 -11.11
N ASN A 201 9.28 13.66 -10.21
CA ASN A 201 10.72 13.48 -10.45
C ASN A 201 11.04 12.09 -11.03
N VAL A 202 10.51 11.81 -12.22
CA VAL A 202 10.71 10.53 -12.94
C VAL A 202 11.45 10.79 -14.23
N SER A 203 12.44 9.95 -14.53
CA SER A 203 13.30 10.12 -15.71
C SER A 203 12.49 10.10 -17.02
N ALA A 204 12.92 10.92 -17.98
CA ALA A 204 12.31 10.93 -19.30
C ALA A 204 12.48 9.59 -20.04
N SER A 205 13.55 8.83 -19.75
CA SER A 205 13.75 7.49 -20.31
C SER A 205 12.66 6.52 -19.84
N ALA A 206 12.37 6.49 -18.54
CA ALA A 206 11.33 5.63 -17.97
C ALA A 206 9.94 6.01 -18.49
N LYS A 207 9.63 7.32 -18.55
CA LYS A 207 8.35 7.78 -19.15
C LYS A 207 8.24 7.35 -20.61
N LYS A 208 9.34 7.40 -21.37
CA LYS A 208 9.38 6.98 -22.78
C LYS A 208 9.22 5.47 -22.93
N SER A 209 9.82 4.65 -22.07
CA SER A 209 9.70 3.18 -22.13
C SER A 209 8.26 2.72 -21.92
N ALA A 210 7.50 3.38 -21.03
CA ALA A 210 6.06 3.15 -20.87
C ALA A 210 5.17 3.95 -21.84
N GLY A 211 5.75 4.78 -22.72
CA GLY A 211 5.03 5.60 -23.70
C GLY A 211 4.11 6.67 -23.09
N ILE A 212 4.33 7.06 -21.84
CA ILE A 212 3.54 8.07 -21.11
C ILE A 212 4.12 9.47 -21.34
N LYS A 213 3.25 10.48 -21.45
CA LYS A 213 3.64 11.89 -21.66
C LYS A 213 3.26 12.81 -20.50
N GLY A 214 2.40 12.37 -19.59
CA GLY A 214 1.81 13.18 -18.53
C GLY A 214 2.36 12.87 -17.13
N GLU A 215 1.87 13.66 -16.18
CA GLU A 215 1.98 13.40 -14.75
C GLU A 215 0.62 12.97 -14.22
N ILE A 216 0.60 12.24 -13.10
CA ILE A 216 -0.65 11.94 -12.42
C ILE A 216 -1.17 13.25 -11.83
N THR A 217 -2.33 13.69 -12.32
CA THR A 217 -3.01 14.91 -11.88
C THR A 217 -4.43 14.57 -11.47
N SER A 218 -4.99 15.38 -10.56
CA SER A 218 -6.39 15.26 -10.08
C SER A 218 -7.41 15.70 -11.11
#